data_AF-U7MXG5-F1
#
_entry.id   AF-U7MXG5-F1
#
_cell.length_a   1.000
_cell.length_b   1.000
_cell.length_c   1.000
_cell.angle_alpha   90.00
_cell.angle_beta   90.00
_cell.angle_gamma   90.00
#
_symmetry.space_group_name_H-M   'P 1'
#
loop_
_entity.id
_entity.type
_entity.pdbx_description
1 polymer ?
#
loop_
_entity_poly.entity_id
_entity_poly.type
_entity_poly.pdbx_seq_one_letter_code
_entity_poly.pdbx_strand_id
1 'polypeptide(L)'
;MPDTPAHFSPEFSPKFRSSREISRIDAQHIWHPYAAPGEPTRVVRSTDGCYLELADAVTTAAPGPAVEASADSESTAQPDSQWVIDGMSSWWAACFGHSHPRLVAAAKNQIDAMSHVMFGGLTHQPAAQLTENLLALTENRYQQVFYSDSGSVAVEVAIKMALQYARGASPAADGETSRNKLLTWRSGYHGDTFQAMSVCDPDGGMHSLWNGTVKEQIFVPAPPTRGASAQEREEYLQLVEDAMNGEVAAMIIEPVVQGAGGMRFHDHELLVGIRELCSKHGIVLIADEIATGFGRTGEVFTTHAAGITPDILCVGKALTGGFMSLAATLATKEVAETMQPAALMHGPTFMANPLACAVAAEATAMIREGAWRSDVARIESALVAGLHPLRDKPGVADVRVLGAIGVVEMDADVDMAQATAAALSAGVWLRPFGRLVYTMPPYICNDDELIAICQAIARIVEVCGTHGTRGIRDTEARTTQLTETTTATTSSTRTTATAPTTPEETA
;
A
#
# COMPACT_ATOMS: atom_id res chain seq x y z
N MET A 1 -5.72 -47.52 -27.83
CA MET A 1 -5.49 -46.06 -27.85
C MET A 1 -6.56 -45.44 -26.98
N PRO A 2 -6.24 -44.55 -26.04
CA PRO A 2 -7.22 -43.62 -25.47
C PRO A 2 -7.48 -42.48 -26.48
N ASP A 3 -8.66 -41.89 -26.45
CA ASP A 3 -9.07 -40.87 -27.43
C ASP A 3 -8.39 -39.52 -27.21
N THR A 4 -8.07 -38.84 -28.31
CA THR A 4 -7.53 -37.48 -28.30
C THR A 4 -8.60 -36.49 -27.83
N PRO A 5 -8.32 -35.61 -26.85
CA PRO A 5 -9.21 -34.50 -26.53
C PRO A 5 -9.45 -33.62 -27.76
N ALA A 6 -10.71 -33.23 -28.00
CA ALA A 6 -11.05 -32.40 -29.15
C ALA A 6 -10.36 -31.04 -29.06
N HIS A 7 -9.81 -30.56 -30.18
CA HIS A 7 -9.28 -29.20 -30.29
C HIS A 7 -10.41 -28.19 -30.07
N PHE A 8 -10.47 -27.61 -28.87
CA PHE A 8 -11.11 -26.31 -28.69
C PHE A 8 -10.26 -25.28 -29.44
N SER A 9 -10.76 -24.84 -30.60
CA SER A 9 -10.32 -23.61 -31.25
C SER A 9 -11.19 -22.47 -30.75
N PRO A 10 -10.75 -21.64 -29.79
CA PRO A 10 -11.46 -20.43 -29.46
C PRO A 10 -11.17 -19.38 -30.53
N GLU A 11 -12.14 -19.08 -31.39
CA GLU A 11 -12.24 -17.76 -32.01
C GLU A 11 -12.59 -16.72 -30.92
N PHE A 12 -11.69 -16.54 -29.96
CA PHE A 12 -11.78 -15.49 -28.95
C PHE A 12 -11.39 -14.17 -29.61
N SER A 13 -12.29 -13.70 -30.48
CA SER A 13 -12.31 -12.35 -31.01
C SER A 13 -13.37 -11.55 -30.24
N PRO A 14 -13.08 -11.12 -28.98
CA PRO A 14 -13.84 -10.02 -28.44
C PRO A 14 -13.59 -8.83 -29.37
N LYS A 15 -14.63 -8.28 -29.98
CA LYS A 15 -14.51 -6.98 -30.65
C LYS A 15 -13.90 -6.02 -29.65
N PHE A 16 -12.66 -5.58 -29.89
CA PHE A 16 -11.95 -4.70 -28.97
C PHE A 16 -12.81 -3.44 -28.78
N ARG A 17 -13.36 -3.29 -27.58
CA ARG A 17 -14.13 -2.11 -27.21
C ARG A 17 -13.24 -0.90 -27.45
N SER A 18 -13.78 0.11 -28.15
CA SER A 18 -13.05 1.37 -28.31
C SER A 18 -12.71 1.93 -26.93
N SER A 19 -11.58 2.62 -26.79
CA SER A 19 -11.19 3.19 -25.48
C SER A 19 -12.31 4.09 -24.92
N ARG A 20 -13.05 4.81 -25.78
CA ARG A 20 -14.26 5.57 -25.40
C ARG A 20 -15.39 4.71 -24.81
N GLU A 21 -15.62 3.50 -25.33
CA GLU A 21 -16.62 2.58 -24.77
C GLU A 21 -16.17 2.02 -23.41
N ILE A 22 -14.88 1.71 -23.27
CA ILE A 22 -14.28 1.32 -21.98
C ILE A 22 -14.45 2.46 -20.98
N SER A 23 -14.05 3.69 -21.33
CA SER A 23 -14.22 4.90 -20.51
C SER A 23 -15.66 5.17 -20.08
N ARG A 24 -16.64 4.90 -20.97
CA ARG A 24 -18.07 5.05 -20.65
C ARG A 24 -18.52 4.00 -19.63
N ILE A 25 -18.14 2.73 -19.84
CA ILE A 25 -18.50 1.63 -18.94
C ILE A 25 -17.85 1.82 -17.56
N ASP A 26 -16.60 2.27 -17.54
CA ASP A 26 -15.84 2.61 -16.33
C ASP A 26 -16.58 3.66 -15.48
N ALA A 27 -16.78 4.86 -16.03
CA ALA A 27 -17.42 5.98 -15.33
C ALA A 27 -18.90 5.74 -14.96
N GLN A 28 -19.57 4.73 -15.55
CA GLN A 28 -20.97 4.39 -15.26
C GLN A 28 -21.12 3.22 -14.27
N HIS A 29 -20.14 2.32 -14.17
CA HIS A 29 -20.34 1.01 -13.53
C HIS A 29 -19.16 0.50 -12.68
N ILE A 30 -17.99 1.13 -12.71
CA ILE A 30 -16.80 0.69 -11.97
C ILE A 30 -16.49 1.68 -10.83
N TRP A 31 -16.35 1.15 -9.61
CA TRP A 31 -15.92 1.92 -8.44
C TRP A 31 -14.43 1.71 -8.21
N HIS A 32 -13.64 2.78 -8.27
CA HIS A 32 -12.18 2.74 -8.12
C HIS A 32 -11.71 2.87 -6.67
N PRO A 33 -10.54 2.31 -6.30
CA PRO A 33 -9.99 2.40 -4.95
C PRO A 33 -9.85 3.85 -4.46
N TYR A 34 -10.36 4.10 -3.25
CA TYR A 34 -10.34 5.40 -2.55
C TYR A 34 -10.90 6.60 -3.35
N ALA A 35 -11.78 6.34 -4.33
CA ALA A 35 -12.39 7.34 -5.19
C ALA A 35 -13.91 7.42 -5.00
N ALA A 36 -14.51 8.55 -5.37
CA ALA A 36 -15.95 8.62 -5.59
C ALA A 36 -16.34 7.95 -6.93
N PRO A 37 -17.54 7.38 -7.06
CA PRO A 37 -18.03 6.88 -8.35
C PRO A 37 -18.03 7.98 -9.42
N GLY A 38 -17.40 7.72 -10.56
CA GLY A 38 -17.30 8.66 -11.68
C GLY A 38 -16.07 9.58 -11.70
N GLU A 39 -15.15 9.46 -10.74
CA GLU A 39 -13.87 10.17 -10.76
C GLU A 39 -13.03 9.83 -12.03
N PRO A 40 -12.29 10.78 -12.62
CA PRO A 40 -11.56 10.55 -13.88
C PRO A 40 -10.42 9.54 -13.79
N THR A 41 -10.43 8.55 -14.70
CA THR A 41 -9.40 7.52 -14.83
C THR A 41 -8.72 7.56 -16.22
N ARG A 42 -7.94 6.53 -16.55
CA ARG A 42 -7.26 6.34 -17.84
C ARG A 42 -7.41 4.89 -18.29
N VAL A 43 -7.65 4.68 -19.57
CA VAL A 43 -7.70 3.33 -20.17
C VAL A 43 -6.28 2.88 -20.52
N VAL A 44 -5.77 1.89 -19.79
CA VAL A 44 -4.57 1.13 -20.19
C VAL A 44 -4.96 0.15 -21.30
N ARG A 45 -4.23 0.16 -22.41
CA ARG A 45 -4.43 -0.78 -23.54
C ARG A 45 -3.56 -2.02 -23.41
N SER A 46 -2.29 -1.83 -23.07
CA SER A 46 -1.26 -2.87 -22.99
C SER A 46 -0.16 -2.44 -22.02
N THR A 47 0.70 -3.38 -21.63
CA THR A 47 1.88 -3.12 -20.77
C THR A 47 3.05 -4.00 -21.21
N ASP A 48 4.26 -3.43 -21.21
CA ASP A 48 5.49 -4.11 -21.62
C ASP A 48 6.68 -3.56 -20.82
N GLY A 49 7.47 -4.45 -20.18
CA GLY A 49 8.60 -4.09 -19.34
C GLY A 49 8.23 -3.01 -18.30
N CYS A 50 8.89 -1.86 -18.40
CA CYS A 50 8.68 -0.72 -17.50
C CYS A 50 7.45 0.14 -17.81
N TYR A 51 6.68 -0.16 -18.85
CA TYR A 51 5.77 0.80 -19.48
C TYR A 51 4.28 0.40 -19.49
N LEU A 52 3.42 1.42 -19.45
CA LEU A 52 1.97 1.35 -19.68
C LEU A 52 1.63 2.05 -21.00
N GLU A 53 0.80 1.43 -21.84
CA GLU A 53 0.18 2.11 -22.98
C GLU A 53 -1.15 2.75 -22.54
N LEU A 54 -1.19 4.07 -22.38
CA LEU A 54 -2.41 4.82 -22.06
C LEU A 54 -3.07 5.32 -23.36
N ALA A 55 -4.37 5.09 -23.52
CA ALA A 55 -5.15 5.74 -24.58
C ALA A 55 -5.61 7.15 -24.15
N ASP A 56 -5.75 8.07 -25.11
CA ASP A 56 -6.26 9.45 -24.93
C ASP A 56 -7.56 9.59 -24.12
N ALA A 57 -8.35 8.52 -24.03
CA ALA A 57 -9.70 8.53 -23.48
C ALA A 57 -9.70 8.65 -21.93
N VAL A 58 -9.60 9.89 -21.47
CA VAL A 58 -9.96 10.30 -20.09
C VAL A 58 -11.41 9.90 -19.82
N THR A 59 -11.67 9.19 -18.73
CA THR A 59 -13.05 8.93 -18.29
C THR A 59 -13.59 10.17 -17.60
N THR A 60 -14.84 10.56 -17.88
CA THR A 60 -15.44 11.78 -17.30
C THR A 60 -16.92 11.57 -16.99
N ALA A 61 -17.31 11.75 -15.73
CA ALA A 61 -18.71 11.74 -15.32
C ALA A 61 -19.42 13.08 -15.64
N ALA A 62 -19.53 13.41 -16.92
CA ALA A 62 -20.31 14.55 -17.41
C ALA A 62 -21.65 14.06 -18.00
N PRO A 63 -22.80 14.29 -17.34
CA PRO A 63 -24.12 13.91 -17.87
C PRO A 63 -24.57 14.90 -18.96
N GLY A 64 -23.91 14.87 -20.11
CA GLY A 64 -24.46 15.42 -21.34
C GLY A 64 -25.70 14.63 -21.79
N PRO A 65 -26.65 15.25 -22.52
CA PRO A 65 -27.78 14.52 -23.08
C PRO A 65 -27.26 13.42 -24.01
N ALA A 66 -27.91 12.25 -23.97
CA ALA A 66 -27.54 11.11 -24.80
C ALA A 66 -27.77 11.43 -26.28
N VAL A 67 -26.70 11.89 -26.95
CA VAL A 67 -26.63 11.84 -28.41
C VAL A 67 -26.57 10.37 -28.78
N GLU A 68 -27.61 9.87 -29.44
CA GLU A 68 -27.61 8.53 -30.03
C GLU A 68 -26.49 8.47 -31.08
N ALA A 69 -25.36 7.89 -30.70
CA ALA A 69 -24.26 7.66 -31.62
C ALA A 69 -24.71 6.60 -32.63
N SER A 70 -25.06 7.05 -33.84
CA SER A 70 -25.37 6.19 -34.98
C SER A 70 -24.25 5.16 -35.16
N ALA A 71 -24.59 3.87 -35.12
CA ALA A 71 -23.62 2.77 -35.05
C ALA A 71 -22.70 2.67 -36.29
N ASP A 72 -23.05 3.35 -37.39
CA ASP A 72 -22.41 3.24 -38.70
C ASP A 72 -21.39 4.35 -38.95
N SER A 73 -20.31 4.40 -38.17
CA SER A 73 -19.08 5.10 -38.58
C SER A 73 -17.82 4.47 -37.97
N GLU A 74 -17.29 3.43 -38.63
CA GLU A 74 -15.97 2.87 -38.34
C GLU A 74 -14.86 3.83 -38.78
N SER A 75 -14.65 4.89 -37.99
CA SER A 75 -13.45 5.72 -38.07
C SER A 75 -12.25 4.88 -37.62
N THR A 76 -11.51 4.34 -38.58
CA THR A 76 -10.33 3.48 -38.36
C THR A 76 -9.10 4.22 -37.79
N ALA A 77 -9.19 5.53 -37.59
CA ALA A 77 -8.28 6.25 -36.71
C ALA A 77 -8.45 5.74 -35.26
N GLN A 78 -7.50 4.91 -34.81
CA GLN A 78 -7.29 4.71 -33.38
C GLN A 78 -7.09 6.09 -32.74
N PRO A 79 -7.74 6.43 -31.62
CA PRO A 79 -7.31 7.57 -30.83
C PRO A 79 -5.89 7.29 -30.33
N ASP A 80 -5.07 8.34 -30.23
CA ASP A 80 -3.64 8.18 -29.98
C ASP A 80 -3.42 7.48 -28.62
N SER A 81 -2.27 6.81 -28.51
CA SER A 81 -1.80 6.26 -27.24
C SER A 81 -0.41 6.78 -26.91
N GLN A 82 -0.23 7.06 -25.62
CA GLN A 82 1.03 7.44 -25.04
C GLN A 82 1.57 6.27 -24.23
N TRP A 83 2.75 5.77 -24.60
CA TRP A 83 3.55 4.92 -23.72
C TRP A 83 4.18 5.77 -22.62
N VAL A 84 3.99 5.35 -21.36
CA VAL A 84 4.56 6.03 -20.18
C VAL A 84 5.21 5.03 -19.23
N ILE A 85 6.28 5.46 -18.55
CA ILE A 85 7.00 4.63 -17.57
C ILE A 85 6.15 4.47 -16.31
N ASP A 86 5.96 3.24 -15.82
CA ASP A 86 5.31 2.92 -14.56
C ASP A 86 6.25 3.19 -13.38
N GLY A 87 6.40 4.47 -13.01
CA GLY A 87 7.18 4.89 -11.85
C GLY A 87 6.64 4.38 -10.50
N MET A 88 5.54 3.62 -10.50
CA MET A 88 4.88 3.10 -9.32
C MET A 88 4.98 1.58 -9.18
N SER A 89 5.59 0.85 -10.13
CA SER A 89 5.47 -0.61 -10.27
C SER A 89 4.01 -1.12 -10.10
N SER A 90 3.02 -0.39 -10.63
CA SER A 90 1.60 -0.70 -10.46
C SER A 90 1.22 -1.02 -9.00
N TRP A 91 1.46 -0.03 -8.13
CA TRP A 91 1.31 -0.12 -6.67
C TRP A 91 2.33 -1.05 -6.00
N TRP A 92 3.59 -0.85 -6.38
CA TRP A 92 4.83 -1.38 -5.80
C TRP A 92 5.11 -2.87 -6.08
N ALA A 93 4.17 -3.54 -6.77
CA ALA A 93 4.14 -4.99 -6.97
C ALA A 93 4.88 -5.47 -8.23
N ALA A 94 4.82 -4.74 -9.34
CA ALA A 94 5.43 -5.10 -10.64
C ALA A 94 6.97 -4.90 -10.67
N CYS A 95 7.68 -5.45 -9.68
CA CYS A 95 9.12 -5.25 -9.49
C CYS A 95 9.98 -5.79 -10.65
N PHE A 96 9.53 -6.83 -11.36
CA PHE A 96 10.21 -7.36 -12.55
C PHE A 96 9.68 -6.76 -13.86
N GLY A 97 8.85 -5.72 -13.78
CA GLY A 97 8.13 -5.16 -14.90
C GLY A 97 6.94 -6.02 -15.34
N HIS A 98 6.20 -5.45 -16.29
CA HIS A 98 5.02 -6.04 -16.92
C HIS A 98 5.39 -7.12 -17.92
N SER A 99 4.49 -8.08 -18.14
CA SER A 99 4.59 -9.11 -19.18
C SER A 99 5.88 -9.96 -19.15
N HIS A 100 6.60 -9.98 -18.02
CA HIS A 100 7.93 -10.58 -17.92
C HIS A 100 7.95 -12.06 -18.39
N PRO A 101 8.79 -12.45 -19.37
CA PRO A 101 8.64 -13.72 -20.09
C PRO A 101 8.63 -14.98 -19.21
N ARG A 102 9.42 -15.00 -18.13
CA ARG A 102 9.45 -16.13 -17.17
C ARG A 102 8.12 -16.28 -16.42
N LEU A 103 7.53 -15.17 -15.97
CA LEU A 103 6.24 -15.16 -15.26
C LEU A 103 5.09 -15.55 -16.19
N VAL A 104 5.11 -15.04 -17.43
CA VAL A 104 4.14 -15.43 -18.48
C VAL A 104 4.26 -16.91 -18.84
N ALA A 105 5.47 -17.47 -18.89
CA ALA A 105 5.68 -18.89 -19.12
C ALA A 105 5.19 -19.76 -17.96
N ALA A 106 5.48 -19.39 -16.71
CA ALA A 106 4.95 -20.05 -15.52
C ALA A 106 3.42 -20.06 -15.50
N ALA A 107 2.79 -18.92 -15.83
CA ALA A 107 1.34 -18.80 -15.92
C ALA A 107 0.74 -19.73 -16.99
N LYS A 108 1.32 -19.74 -18.21
CA LYS A 108 0.87 -20.60 -19.32
C LYS A 108 1.00 -22.08 -19.00
N ASN A 109 2.18 -22.51 -18.56
CA ASN A 109 2.44 -23.89 -18.19
C ASN A 109 1.49 -24.39 -17.08
N GLN A 110 1.12 -23.50 -16.14
CA GLN A 110 0.20 -23.86 -15.06
C GLN A 110 -1.27 -23.88 -15.50
N ILE A 111 -1.75 -22.93 -16.32
CA ILE A 111 -3.16 -22.93 -16.76
C ILE A 111 -3.47 -24.10 -17.70
N ASP A 112 -2.50 -24.51 -18.53
CA ASP A 112 -2.60 -25.70 -19.39
C ASP A 112 -2.62 -27.01 -18.58
N ALA A 113 -2.01 -27.02 -17.38
CA ALA A 113 -1.94 -28.20 -16.50
C ALA A 113 -3.12 -28.30 -15.52
N MET A 114 -3.45 -27.22 -14.80
CA MET A 114 -4.54 -27.16 -13.82
C MET A 114 -4.86 -25.71 -13.42
N SER A 115 -6.11 -25.28 -13.61
CA SER A 115 -6.56 -23.92 -13.27
C SER A 115 -6.72 -23.69 -11.76
N HIS A 116 -7.51 -24.52 -11.08
CA HIS A 116 -7.76 -24.42 -9.64
C HIS A 116 -8.30 -25.74 -9.03
N VAL A 117 -7.91 -26.00 -7.79
CA VAL A 117 -8.52 -26.98 -6.88
C VAL A 117 -8.62 -26.35 -5.48
N MET A 118 -9.60 -26.76 -4.68
CA MET A 118 -9.72 -26.30 -3.29
C MET A 118 -8.55 -26.81 -2.44
N PHE A 119 -7.98 -25.98 -1.57
CA PHE A 119 -6.86 -26.37 -0.70
C PHE A 119 -7.30 -27.11 0.57
N GLY A 120 -8.62 -27.19 0.83
CA GLY A 120 -9.20 -27.91 1.96
C GLY A 120 -9.05 -29.42 1.82
N GLY A 121 -7.93 -29.98 2.29
CA GLY A 121 -7.63 -31.42 2.24
C GLY A 121 -6.95 -31.90 0.95
N LEU A 122 -6.57 -30.98 0.04
CA LEU A 122 -5.79 -31.25 -1.16
C LEU A 122 -4.56 -30.33 -1.20
N THR A 123 -3.57 -30.68 -2.01
CA THR A 123 -2.37 -29.85 -2.26
C THR A 123 -1.82 -30.11 -3.66
N HIS A 124 -0.89 -29.28 -4.11
CA HIS A 124 -0.32 -29.33 -5.46
C HIS A 124 1.08 -28.70 -5.53
N GLN A 125 1.86 -29.12 -6.53
CA GLN A 125 3.27 -28.75 -6.72
C GLN A 125 3.55 -27.23 -6.65
N PRO A 126 2.75 -26.32 -7.26
CA PRO A 126 3.00 -24.88 -7.14
C PRO A 126 3.04 -24.34 -5.72
N ALA A 127 2.17 -24.81 -4.83
CA ALA A 127 2.14 -24.36 -3.44
C ALA A 127 3.36 -24.88 -2.66
N ALA A 128 3.76 -26.12 -2.91
CA ALA A 128 4.97 -26.70 -2.32
C ALA A 128 6.24 -25.97 -2.78
N GLN A 129 6.35 -25.65 -4.08
CA GLN A 129 7.51 -24.95 -4.65
C GLN A 129 7.63 -23.51 -4.14
N LEU A 130 6.50 -22.80 -3.99
CA LEU A 130 6.46 -21.48 -3.39
C LEU A 130 6.82 -21.53 -1.90
N THR A 131 6.34 -22.53 -1.16
CA THR A 131 6.70 -22.72 0.26
C THR A 131 8.20 -22.96 0.40
N GLU A 132 8.81 -23.82 -0.42
CA GLU A 132 10.27 -24.04 -0.41
C GLU A 132 11.03 -22.74 -0.68
N ASN A 133 10.61 -21.93 -1.66
CA ASN A 133 11.24 -20.65 -1.94
C ASN A 133 11.10 -19.64 -0.79
N LEU A 134 9.93 -19.53 -0.18
CA LEU A 134 9.66 -18.61 0.93
C LEU A 134 10.45 -19.00 2.20
N LEU A 135 10.55 -20.29 2.50
CA LEU A 135 11.39 -20.78 3.60
C LEU A 135 12.88 -20.58 3.29
N ALA A 136 13.33 -20.82 2.06
CA ALA A 136 14.72 -20.56 1.66
C ALA A 136 15.09 -19.06 1.72
N LEU A 137 14.19 -18.16 1.30
CA LEU A 137 14.36 -16.70 1.37
C LEU A 137 14.36 -16.16 2.82
N THR A 138 13.90 -16.95 3.78
CA THR A 138 13.88 -16.62 5.21
C THR A 138 14.80 -17.51 6.03
N GLU A 139 15.78 -18.17 5.40
CA GLU A 139 16.78 -19.06 6.02
C GLU A 139 16.17 -20.22 6.85
N ASN A 140 14.91 -20.59 6.61
CA ASN A 140 14.12 -21.55 7.40
C ASN A 140 13.86 -21.10 8.85
N ARG A 141 13.85 -19.78 9.10
CA ARG A 141 13.44 -19.18 10.40
C ARG A 141 11.95 -19.42 10.70
N TYR A 142 11.11 -19.55 9.66
CA TYR A 142 9.70 -19.94 9.75
C TYR A 142 9.51 -21.43 9.45
N GLN A 143 8.37 -22.01 9.85
CA GLN A 143 8.04 -23.41 9.57
C GLN A 143 6.62 -23.64 9.04
N GLN A 144 5.73 -22.65 9.14
CA GLN A 144 4.40 -22.69 8.53
C GLN A 144 4.21 -21.52 7.57
N VAL A 145 3.47 -21.76 6.49
CA VAL A 145 3.08 -20.75 5.49
C VAL A 145 1.59 -20.89 5.22
N PHE A 146 0.81 -19.86 5.54
CA PHE A 146 -0.60 -19.76 5.20
C PHE A 146 -0.76 -18.85 3.97
N TYR A 147 -1.51 -19.27 2.97
CA TYR A 147 -1.74 -18.49 1.74
C TYR A 147 -3.09 -17.77 1.77
N SER A 148 -3.10 -16.51 1.32
CA SER A 148 -4.31 -15.70 1.17
C SER A 148 -4.35 -15.01 -0.19
N ASP A 149 -5.54 -14.53 -0.58
CA ASP A 149 -5.77 -13.78 -1.81
C ASP A 149 -5.15 -12.38 -1.81
N SER A 150 -4.93 -11.76 -0.65
CA SER A 150 -4.60 -10.34 -0.53
C SER A 150 -3.83 -9.99 0.75
N GLY A 151 -3.11 -8.86 0.73
CA GLY A 151 -2.30 -8.38 1.85
C GLY A 151 -3.10 -8.13 3.12
N SER A 152 -4.26 -7.46 3.02
CA SER A 152 -5.17 -7.24 4.14
C SER A 152 -5.61 -8.58 4.78
N VAL A 153 -5.86 -9.62 3.97
CA VAL A 153 -6.21 -10.95 4.47
C VAL A 153 -5.00 -11.66 5.11
N ALA A 154 -3.76 -11.41 4.65
CA ALA A 154 -2.56 -11.91 5.33
C ALA A 154 -2.37 -11.27 6.73
N VAL A 155 -2.68 -9.97 6.88
CA VAL A 155 -2.70 -9.29 8.18
C VAL A 155 -3.84 -9.82 9.07
N GLU A 156 -5.05 -9.99 8.53
CA GLU A 156 -6.17 -10.64 9.22
C GLU A 156 -5.81 -12.04 9.74
N VAL A 157 -5.07 -12.82 8.95
CA VAL A 157 -4.54 -14.15 9.33
C VAL A 157 -3.50 -14.02 10.44
N ALA A 158 -2.53 -13.11 10.32
CA ALA A 158 -1.49 -12.89 11.32
C ALA A 158 -2.08 -12.47 12.68
N ILE A 159 -3.05 -11.55 12.67
CA ILE A 159 -3.77 -11.13 13.87
C ILE A 159 -4.53 -12.30 14.50
N LYS A 160 -5.20 -13.14 13.70
CA LYS A 160 -5.90 -14.34 14.20
C LYS A 160 -4.92 -15.36 14.79
N MET A 161 -3.81 -15.63 14.12
CA MET A 161 -2.73 -16.48 14.64
C MET A 161 -2.20 -15.97 15.99
N ALA A 162 -1.90 -14.67 16.11
CA ALA A 162 -1.34 -14.11 17.33
C ALA A 162 -2.36 -14.07 18.51
N LEU A 163 -3.63 -13.78 18.24
CA LEU A 163 -4.70 -13.86 19.24
C LEU A 163 -4.98 -15.32 19.67
N GLN A 164 -4.85 -16.27 18.74
CA GLN A 164 -5.03 -17.70 18.99
C GLN A 164 -3.82 -18.34 19.69
N TYR A 165 -2.62 -17.79 19.46
CA TYR A 165 -1.39 -18.06 20.22
C TYR A 165 -1.54 -17.57 21.66
N ALA A 166 -1.93 -16.31 21.87
CA ALA A 166 -2.07 -15.73 23.21
C ALA A 166 -3.04 -16.52 24.11
N ARG A 167 -4.11 -17.09 23.54
CA ARG A 167 -5.04 -18.00 24.24
C ARG A 167 -4.45 -19.34 24.68
N GLY A 168 -3.44 -19.85 23.97
CA GLY A 168 -2.76 -21.10 24.30
C GLY A 168 -1.51 -20.91 25.16
N ALA A 169 -0.75 -19.84 24.92
CA ALA A 169 0.39 -19.43 25.72
C ALA A 169 -0.01 -18.93 27.13
N SER A 170 -1.22 -18.40 27.28
CA SER A 170 -1.80 -18.03 28.57
C SER A 170 -3.31 -18.32 28.57
N PRO A 171 -3.70 -19.58 28.86
CA PRO A 171 -5.09 -19.94 29.10
C PRO A 171 -5.57 -19.16 30.33
N ALA A 172 -6.51 -18.23 30.12
CA ALA A 172 -7.04 -17.38 31.17
C ALA A 172 -7.71 -18.23 32.28
N ALA A 173 -7.52 -17.85 33.55
CA ALA A 173 -8.26 -18.47 34.64
C ALA A 173 -9.77 -18.14 34.55
N ASP A 174 -10.62 -18.88 35.26
CA ASP A 174 -12.07 -18.66 35.28
C ASP A 174 -12.42 -17.22 35.72
N GLY A 175 -12.72 -16.35 34.75
CA GLY A 175 -13.06 -14.94 34.95
C GLY A 175 -12.01 -13.93 34.46
N GLU A 176 -10.81 -14.38 34.07
CA GLU A 176 -9.81 -13.53 33.42
C GLU A 176 -10.05 -13.41 31.90
N THR A 177 -9.58 -12.33 31.30
CA THR A 177 -9.61 -12.13 29.84
C THR A 177 -8.24 -12.42 29.23
N SER A 178 -8.19 -13.32 28.24
CA SER A 178 -6.96 -13.53 27.46
C SER A 178 -6.50 -12.22 26.81
N ARG A 179 -5.18 -11.97 26.78
CA ARG A 179 -4.54 -10.94 25.93
C ARG A 179 -5.23 -10.87 24.56
N ASN A 180 -5.73 -9.70 24.18
CA ASN A 180 -6.60 -9.54 23.01
C ASN A 180 -6.49 -8.20 22.28
N LYS A 181 -5.75 -7.21 22.79
CA LYS A 181 -5.42 -5.98 22.08
C LYS A 181 -4.14 -6.16 21.28
N LEU A 182 -3.98 -5.31 20.27
CA LEU A 182 -2.76 -5.17 19.48
C LEU A 182 -2.04 -3.88 19.91
N LEU A 183 -0.72 -3.90 19.85
CA LEU A 183 0.15 -2.73 19.96
C LEU A 183 0.66 -2.38 18.55
N THR A 184 0.69 -1.10 18.20
CA THR A 184 1.34 -0.61 16.98
C THR A 184 1.77 0.84 17.18
N TRP A 185 2.53 1.37 16.23
CA TRP A 185 2.88 2.78 16.16
C TRP A 185 1.94 3.56 15.23
N ARG A 186 1.88 4.87 15.43
CA ARG A 186 1.26 5.80 14.50
C ARG A 186 2.02 5.88 13.18
N SER A 187 1.35 6.39 12.16
CA SER A 187 1.75 6.42 10.74
C SER A 187 1.93 5.05 10.08
N GLY A 188 1.36 3.98 10.64
CA GLY A 188 1.31 2.64 10.00
C GLY A 188 0.09 2.44 9.10
N TYR A 189 0.22 1.55 8.11
CA TYR A 189 -0.88 1.04 7.28
C TYR A 189 -0.75 -0.47 7.03
N HIS A 190 -1.84 -1.21 7.27
CA HIS A 190 -1.86 -2.68 7.20
C HIS A 190 -3.02 -3.26 6.35
N GLY A 191 -3.85 -2.42 5.71
CA GLY A 191 -4.88 -2.86 4.76
C GLY A 191 -6.33 -2.53 5.12
N ASP A 192 -7.21 -2.64 4.12
CA ASP A 192 -8.59 -2.13 4.14
C ASP A 192 -9.66 -3.07 4.75
N THR A 193 -9.28 -4.18 5.40
CA THR A 193 -10.26 -5.04 6.10
C THR A 193 -10.40 -4.61 7.56
N PHE A 194 -11.58 -4.79 8.17
CA PHE A 194 -11.93 -4.16 9.47
C PHE A 194 -10.91 -4.40 10.61
N GLN A 195 -10.23 -5.55 10.67
CA GLN A 195 -9.22 -5.81 11.71
C GLN A 195 -7.84 -5.28 11.31
N ALA A 196 -7.51 -5.23 10.02
CA ALA A 196 -6.31 -4.55 9.51
C ALA A 196 -6.40 -3.03 9.68
N MET A 197 -7.55 -2.42 9.32
CA MET A 197 -7.87 -1.02 9.56
C MET A 197 -7.70 -0.61 11.03
N SER A 198 -7.97 -1.53 11.97
CA SER A 198 -7.85 -1.27 13.41
C SER A 198 -6.42 -1.00 13.91
N VAL A 199 -5.40 -1.33 13.10
CA VAL A 199 -3.97 -1.10 13.40
C VAL A 199 -3.32 -0.11 12.42
N CYS A 200 -4.08 0.50 11.52
CA CYS A 200 -3.65 1.68 10.77
C CYS A 200 -3.72 2.95 11.66
N ASP A 201 -3.03 4.03 11.29
CA ASP A 201 -3.10 5.29 12.06
C ASP A 201 -4.55 5.81 12.19
N PRO A 202 -5.07 6.05 13.41
CA PRO A 202 -6.47 6.42 13.64
C PRO A 202 -6.78 7.89 13.32
N ASP A 203 -5.78 8.78 13.23
CA ASP A 203 -5.98 10.22 13.02
C ASP A 203 -5.46 10.68 11.66
N GLY A 204 -4.24 10.25 11.29
CA GLY A 204 -3.60 10.57 10.01
C GLY A 204 -3.83 9.55 8.90
N GLY A 205 -4.41 8.38 9.22
CA GLY A 205 -4.67 7.31 8.26
C GLY A 205 -6.00 7.49 7.51
N MET A 206 -6.09 6.89 6.32
CA MET A 206 -7.27 6.94 5.44
C MET A 206 -8.55 6.28 6.02
N HIS A 207 -8.49 5.69 7.22
CA HIS A 207 -9.59 4.98 7.86
C HIS A 207 -10.17 5.71 9.09
N SER A 208 -9.72 6.92 9.42
CA SER A 208 -10.16 7.68 10.61
C SER A 208 -11.68 7.87 10.74
N LEU A 209 -12.41 7.86 9.60
CA LEU A 209 -13.88 7.86 9.55
C LEU A 209 -14.54 6.62 10.19
N TRP A 210 -13.78 5.54 10.44
CA TRP A 210 -14.26 4.28 11.03
C TRP A 210 -13.89 4.11 12.51
N ASN A 211 -13.30 5.14 13.14
CA ASN A 211 -13.02 5.16 14.57
C ASN A 211 -14.32 4.91 15.38
N GLY A 212 -14.23 4.09 16.43
CA GLY A 212 -15.40 3.62 17.19
C GLY A 212 -16.25 2.56 16.49
N THR A 213 -15.96 2.20 15.22
CA THR A 213 -16.57 1.07 14.51
C THR A 213 -15.61 -0.12 14.43
N VAL A 214 -14.32 0.14 14.17
CA VAL A 214 -13.25 -0.87 14.31
C VAL A 214 -12.89 -1.07 15.79
N LYS A 215 -12.28 -2.21 16.13
CA LYS A 215 -11.82 -2.47 17.50
C LYS A 215 -10.71 -1.50 17.90
N GLU A 216 -10.83 -0.84 19.04
CA GLU A 216 -9.77 0.00 19.60
C GLU A 216 -8.53 -0.82 19.99
N GLN A 217 -7.36 -0.33 19.58
CA GLN A 217 -6.03 -0.90 19.83
C GLN A 217 -5.13 0.10 20.57
N ILE A 218 -3.92 -0.32 20.95
CA ILE A 218 -2.96 0.52 21.65
C ILE A 218 -1.97 1.11 20.64
N PHE A 219 -1.86 2.44 20.62
CA PHE A 219 -1.01 3.19 19.69
C PHE A 219 0.04 4.01 20.42
N VAL A 220 1.31 3.81 20.07
CA VAL A 220 2.42 4.72 20.42
C VAL A 220 2.62 5.78 19.32
N PRO A 221 3.33 6.90 19.57
CA PRO A 221 3.75 7.84 18.52
C PRO A 221 4.47 7.15 17.36
N ALA A 222 4.50 7.80 16.20
CA ALA A 222 5.23 7.29 15.04
C ALA A 222 6.73 7.18 15.37
N PRO A 223 7.45 6.17 14.85
CA PRO A 223 8.86 5.96 15.17
C PRO A 223 9.72 7.17 14.78
N PRO A 224 10.82 7.42 15.52
CA PRO A 224 11.86 8.37 15.12
C PRO A 224 12.32 8.13 13.69
N THR A 225 12.52 9.21 12.94
CA THR A 225 13.01 9.14 11.56
C THR A 225 14.44 8.58 11.52
N ARG A 226 14.75 7.84 10.44
CA ARG A 226 16.06 7.21 10.21
C ARG A 226 17.21 8.19 10.40
N GLY A 227 18.26 7.76 11.10
CA GLY A 227 19.38 8.62 11.52
C GLY A 227 19.15 9.30 12.87
N ALA A 228 18.22 8.81 13.69
CA ALA A 228 18.03 9.28 15.06
C ALA A 228 19.29 9.04 15.92
N SER A 229 19.41 9.77 17.03
CA SER A 229 20.42 9.46 18.04
C SER A 229 20.10 8.15 18.78
N ALA A 230 21.11 7.57 19.44
CA ALA A 230 20.90 6.41 20.31
C ALA A 230 19.92 6.72 21.46
N GLN A 231 19.98 7.94 22.01
CA GLN A 231 19.08 8.40 23.08
C GLN A 231 17.63 8.49 22.60
N GLU A 232 17.35 9.09 21.45
CA GLU A 232 15.99 9.16 20.90
C GLU A 232 15.39 7.78 20.63
N ARG A 233 16.22 6.79 20.24
CA ARG A 233 15.80 5.40 20.10
C ARG A 233 15.55 4.72 21.46
N GLU A 234 16.39 4.95 22.45
CA GLU A 234 16.24 4.42 23.82
C GLU A 234 14.97 4.97 24.51
N GLU A 235 14.75 6.30 24.43
CA GLU A 235 13.56 6.96 24.96
C GLU A 235 12.27 6.48 24.26
N TYR A 236 12.32 6.25 22.93
CA TYR A 236 11.18 5.69 22.20
C TYR A 236 10.93 4.21 22.57
N LEU A 237 11.97 3.41 22.76
CA LEU A 237 11.84 2.01 23.18
C LEU A 237 11.29 1.89 24.61
N GLN A 238 11.64 2.79 25.53
CA GLN A 238 11.02 2.85 26.84
C GLN A 238 9.51 3.17 26.73
N LEU A 239 9.13 4.10 25.87
CA LEU A 239 7.72 4.43 25.63
C LEU A 239 6.96 3.24 25.00
N VAL A 240 7.60 2.45 24.13
CA VAL A 240 7.06 1.19 23.60
C VAL A 240 6.88 0.15 24.72
N GLU A 241 7.86 0.00 25.62
CA GLU A 241 7.77 -0.90 26.78
C GLU A 241 6.63 -0.48 27.74
N ASP A 242 6.49 0.81 28.04
CA ASP A 242 5.43 1.33 28.91
C ASP A 242 4.02 1.06 28.34
N ALA A 243 3.89 0.88 27.02
CA ALA A 243 2.66 0.52 26.34
C ALA A 243 2.39 -1.01 26.27
N MET A 244 3.35 -1.87 26.61
CA MET A 244 3.22 -3.34 26.59
C MET A 244 2.47 -3.88 27.82
N ASN A 245 1.22 -3.43 27.99
CA ASN A 245 0.37 -3.81 29.12
C ASN A 245 -0.18 -5.26 29.01
N GLY A 246 -0.80 -5.74 30.09
CA GLY A 246 -1.33 -7.11 30.20
C GLY A 246 -2.44 -7.49 29.20
N GLU A 247 -3.01 -6.54 28.45
CA GLU A 247 -4.01 -6.80 27.39
C GLU A 247 -3.37 -7.12 26.02
N VAL A 248 -2.09 -6.79 25.82
CA VAL A 248 -1.41 -6.88 24.52
C VAL A 248 -1.10 -8.33 24.16
N ALA A 249 -1.67 -8.82 23.06
CA ALA A 249 -1.35 -10.13 22.47
C ALA A 249 -0.15 -10.08 21.53
N ALA A 250 -0.06 -9.00 20.75
CA ALA A 250 0.94 -8.84 19.70
C ALA A 250 1.30 -7.36 19.48
N MET A 251 2.51 -7.11 18.99
CA MET A 251 2.88 -5.86 18.34
C MET A 251 2.94 -6.08 16.83
N ILE A 252 2.38 -5.17 16.02
CA ILE A 252 2.46 -5.20 14.56
C ILE A 252 3.16 -3.95 14.03
N ILE A 253 4.04 -4.10 13.04
CA ILE A 253 4.85 -3.02 12.46
C ILE A 253 5.11 -3.22 10.95
N GLU A 254 5.24 -2.11 10.20
CA GLU A 254 5.90 -2.07 8.88
C GLU A 254 7.40 -1.80 9.09
N PRO A 255 8.32 -2.77 8.95
CA PRO A 255 9.71 -2.63 9.40
C PRO A 255 10.60 -1.81 8.46
N VAL A 256 11.37 -0.87 9.03
CA VAL A 256 12.20 0.16 8.36
C VAL A 256 11.42 1.21 7.56
N VAL A 257 10.35 0.83 6.86
CA VAL A 257 9.57 1.75 6.00
C VAL A 257 8.08 1.63 6.30
N GLN A 258 7.48 2.70 6.84
CA GLN A 258 6.03 2.84 6.89
C GLN A 258 5.55 3.40 5.54
N GLY A 259 4.87 2.59 4.73
CA GLY A 259 4.58 2.88 3.33
C GLY A 259 3.44 3.90 3.16
N ALA A 260 2.19 3.42 3.16
CA ALA A 260 1.03 4.27 2.86
C ALA A 260 0.69 5.26 3.99
N GLY A 261 1.21 5.06 5.21
CA GLY A 261 1.06 6.00 6.32
C GLY A 261 2.07 7.17 6.34
N GLY A 262 2.98 7.27 5.35
CA GLY A 262 3.79 8.48 5.17
C GLY A 262 5.13 8.33 4.43
N MET A 263 5.44 7.17 3.83
CA MET A 263 6.77 6.84 3.30
C MET A 263 7.89 7.14 4.32
N ARG A 264 7.65 6.85 5.60
CA ARG A 264 8.53 7.22 6.72
C ARG A 264 9.59 6.14 6.92
N PHE A 265 10.85 6.52 6.89
CA PHE A 265 11.96 5.61 7.15
C PHE A 265 12.40 5.72 8.63
N HIS A 266 12.75 4.59 9.24
CA HIS A 266 13.30 4.50 10.60
C HIS A 266 14.44 3.49 10.69
N ASP A 267 15.20 3.50 11.79
CA ASP A 267 16.44 2.70 11.93
C ASP A 267 16.19 1.21 12.24
N HIS A 268 17.09 0.33 11.78
CA HIS A 268 17.01 -1.12 12.06
C HIS A 268 17.15 -1.41 13.57
N GLU A 269 17.89 -0.58 14.30
CA GLU A 269 18.11 -0.69 15.74
C GLU A 269 16.80 -0.61 16.55
N LEU A 270 15.77 0.09 16.06
CA LEU A 270 14.44 0.08 16.67
C LEU A 270 13.78 -1.29 16.55
N LEU A 271 14.00 -2.02 15.44
CA LEU A 271 13.47 -3.37 15.24
C LEU A 271 14.15 -4.38 16.18
N VAL A 272 15.44 -4.21 16.44
CA VAL A 272 16.18 -5.01 17.43
C VAL A 272 15.59 -4.80 18.83
N GLY A 273 15.46 -3.54 19.27
CA GLY A 273 14.85 -3.23 20.56
C GLY A 273 13.41 -3.72 20.69
N ILE A 274 12.57 -3.53 19.66
CA ILE A 274 11.19 -4.04 19.64
C ILE A 274 11.16 -5.57 19.73
N ARG A 275 12.04 -6.28 19.03
CA ARG A 275 12.15 -7.74 19.14
C ARG A 275 12.52 -8.17 20.56
N GLU A 276 13.49 -7.51 21.18
CA GLU A 276 13.91 -7.78 22.57
C GLU A 276 12.78 -7.54 23.56
N LEU A 277 12.05 -6.43 23.45
CA LEU A 277 10.88 -6.11 24.27
C LEU A 277 9.73 -7.12 24.08
N CYS A 278 9.39 -7.46 22.83
CA CYS A 278 8.38 -8.48 22.54
C CYS A 278 8.73 -9.83 23.19
N SER A 279 10.00 -10.26 23.09
CA SER A 279 10.47 -11.49 23.74
C SER A 279 10.48 -11.40 25.28
N LYS A 280 10.85 -10.25 25.85
CA LYS A 280 10.85 -9.96 27.30
C LYS A 280 9.45 -10.09 27.92
N HIS A 281 8.40 -9.69 27.18
CA HIS A 281 7.00 -9.69 27.65
C HIS A 281 6.13 -10.84 27.14
N GLY A 282 6.70 -11.75 26.34
CA GLY A 282 5.95 -12.85 25.70
C GLY A 282 4.88 -12.35 24.72
N ILE A 283 5.14 -11.25 24.03
CA ILE A 283 4.25 -10.62 23.06
C ILE A 283 4.70 -11.04 21.65
N VAL A 284 3.74 -11.43 20.81
CA VAL A 284 4.02 -11.85 19.42
C VAL A 284 4.43 -10.63 18.59
N LEU A 285 5.58 -10.67 17.93
CA LEU A 285 5.97 -9.65 16.95
C LEU A 285 5.49 -10.05 15.55
N ILE A 286 4.62 -9.23 14.96
CA ILE A 286 4.15 -9.35 13.57
C ILE A 286 4.88 -8.30 12.72
N ALA A 287 5.56 -8.72 11.67
CA ALA A 287 6.12 -7.82 10.66
C ALA A 287 5.29 -7.83 9.38
N ASP A 288 4.89 -6.65 8.92
CA ASP A 288 4.27 -6.43 7.63
C ASP A 288 5.32 -6.03 6.58
N GLU A 289 5.84 -7.02 5.86
CA GLU A 289 6.74 -6.81 4.72
C GLU A 289 6.01 -6.93 3.37
N ILE A 290 4.70 -6.67 3.34
CA ILE A 290 3.92 -6.60 2.10
C ILE A 290 4.40 -5.45 1.21
N ALA A 291 5.05 -4.42 1.76
CA ALA A 291 5.62 -3.29 1.02
C ALA A 291 7.15 -3.35 0.84
N THR A 292 7.90 -3.85 1.84
CA THR A 292 9.37 -3.82 1.90
C THR A 292 10.04 -5.09 1.36
N GLY A 293 9.34 -6.22 1.37
CA GLY A 293 9.90 -7.51 0.99
C GLY A 293 10.27 -7.62 -0.48
N PHE A 294 11.02 -8.68 -0.80
CA PHE A 294 11.48 -9.02 -2.14
C PHE A 294 12.37 -7.95 -2.79
N GLY A 295 13.30 -7.38 -2.01
CA GLY A 295 14.38 -6.54 -2.52
C GLY A 295 14.12 -5.03 -2.53
N ARG A 296 12.91 -4.56 -2.17
CA ARG A 296 12.46 -3.18 -2.44
C ARG A 296 13.35 -2.12 -1.79
N THR A 297 13.87 -2.41 -0.60
CA THR A 297 14.75 -1.53 0.20
C THR A 297 16.25 -1.78 -0.02
N GLY A 298 16.61 -2.62 -1.01
CA GLY A 298 17.97 -3.17 -1.16
C GLY A 298 18.15 -4.54 -0.53
N GLU A 299 17.21 -4.97 0.33
CA GLU A 299 17.26 -6.24 1.04
C GLU A 299 16.05 -7.13 0.81
N VAL A 300 16.24 -8.45 0.98
CA VAL A 300 15.17 -9.46 0.76
C VAL A 300 13.98 -9.20 1.69
N PHE A 301 14.29 -8.92 2.96
CA PHE A 301 13.37 -8.53 4.03
C PHE A 301 14.16 -7.63 4.99
N THR A 302 13.58 -6.51 5.43
CA THR A 302 14.27 -5.55 6.31
C THR A 302 14.44 -6.11 7.73
N THR A 303 13.53 -6.99 8.16
CA THR A 303 13.66 -7.77 9.41
C THR A 303 14.88 -8.69 9.40
N HIS A 304 15.14 -9.37 8.29
CA HIS A 304 16.33 -10.20 8.10
C HIS A 304 17.62 -9.35 8.12
N ALA A 305 17.61 -8.19 7.47
CA ALA A 305 18.74 -7.24 7.46
C ALA A 305 19.03 -6.63 8.84
N ALA A 306 18.00 -6.40 9.67
CA ALA A 306 18.14 -6.05 11.08
C ALA A 306 18.66 -7.20 11.97
N GLY A 307 18.85 -8.40 11.40
CA GLY A 307 19.25 -9.61 12.13
C GLY A 307 18.14 -10.28 12.94
N ILE A 308 16.94 -9.68 13.04
CA ILE A 308 15.85 -10.18 13.87
C ILE A 308 15.04 -11.30 13.20
N THR A 309 14.17 -11.93 13.99
CA THR A 309 13.10 -12.80 13.48
C THR A 309 11.81 -12.39 14.18
N PRO A 310 10.84 -11.73 13.49
CA PRO A 310 9.49 -11.58 14.00
C PRO A 310 8.81 -12.96 14.05
N ASP A 311 7.83 -13.12 14.93
CA ASP A 311 7.16 -14.40 15.16
C ASP A 311 6.19 -14.76 14.02
N ILE A 312 5.68 -13.73 13.35
CA ILE A 312 4.83 -13.81 12.17
C ILE A 312 5.30 -12.78 11.14
N LEU A 313 5.34 -13.16 9.87
CA LEU A 313 5.74 -12.31 8.73
C LEU A 313 4.66 -12.33 7.65
N CYS A 314 4.11 -11.15 7.31
CA CYS A 314 3.19 -10.97 6.20
C CYS A 314 3.93 -10.55 4.93
N VAL A 315 3.61 -11.15 3.80
CA VAL A 315 4.19 -10.84 2.48
C VAL A 315 3.12 -10.81 1.38
N GLY A 316 3.33 -9.99 0.36
CA GLY A 316 2.41 -9.81 -0.77
C GLY A 316 3.04 -8.94 -1.87
N LYS A 317 2.23 -8.20 -2.64
CA LYS A 317 2.65 -7.30 -3.73
C LYS A 317 3.70 -7.92 -4.67
N ALA A 318 4.99 -7.67 -4.43
CA ALA A 318 6.11 -8.20 -5.21
C ALA A 318 6.26 -9.74 -5.15
N LEU A 319 5.57 -10.42 -4.23
CA LEU A 319 5.46 -11.89 -4.14
C LEU A 319 5.14 -12.56 -5.50
N THR A 320 4.29 -11.94 -6.33
CA THR A 320 3.90 -12.44 -7.66
C THR A 320 4.56 -11.66 -8.80
N GLY A 321 5.50 -10.77 -8.51
CA GLY A 321 5.98 -9.77 -9.47
C GLY A 321 4.86 -8.88 -10.03
N GLY A 322 3.79 -8.65 -9.27
CA GLY A 322 2.63 -7.85 -9.67
C GLY A 322 1.69 -8.51 -10.68
N PHE A 323 1.95 -9.76 -11.08
CA PHE A 323 1.21 -10.45 -12.14
C PHE A 323 -0.25 -10.75 -11.79
N MET A 324 -0.52 -11.11 -10.52
CA MET A 324 -1.86 -11.33 -9.98
C MET A 324 -1.86 -11.27 -8.44
N SER A 325 -3.05 -11.23 -7.82
CA SER A 325 -3.18 -11.12 -6.38
C SER A 325 -2.83 -12.45 -5.67
N LEU A 326 -1.90 -12.38 -4.72
CA LEU A 326 -1.56 -13.41 -3.75
C LEU A 326 -0.87 -12.74 -2.55
N ALA A 327 -1.04 -13.30 -1.36
CA ALA A 327 -0.26 -12.99 -0.19
C ALA A 327 0.02 -14.27 0.63
N ALA A 328 0.94 -14.16 1.59
CA ALA A 328 1.22 -15.23 2.53
C ALA A 328 1.52 -14.68 3.92
N THR A 329 1.18 -15.48 4.94
CA THR A 329 1.53 -15.26 6.34
C THR A 329 2.41 -16.42 6.78
N LEU A 330 3.68 -16.14 7.05
CA LEU A 330 4.64 -17.10 7.57
C LEU A 330 4.63 -17.05 9.09
N ALA A 331 4.72 -18.19 9.77
CA ALA A 331 4.75 -18.28 11.22
C ALA A 331 5.89 -19.16 11.73
N THR A 332 6.46 -18.79 12.88
CA THR A 332 7.47 -19.61 13.57
C THR A 332 6.85 -20.90 14.10
N LYS A 333 7.72 -21.87 14.41
CA LYS A 333 7.31 -23.14 15.01
C LYS A 333 6.54 -22.93 16.33
N GLU A 334 7.01 -22.00 17.15
CA GLU A 334 6.44 -21.68 18.47
C GLU A 334 5.03 -21.11 18.37
N VAL A 335 4.77 -20.22 17.41
CA VAL A 335 3.41 -19.74 17.12
C VAL A 335 2.51 -20.89 16.69
N ALA A 336 2.99 -21.74 15.79
CA ALA A 336 2.21 -22.84 15.22
C ALA A 336 1.83 -23.93 16.24
N GLU A 337 2.75 -24.32 17.12
CA GLU A 337 2.51 -25.39 18.12
C GLU A 337 1.72 -24.92 19.35
N THR A 338 1.74 -23.62 19.66
CA THR A 338 1.12 -23.05 20.88
C THR A 338 -0.32 -22.57 20.70
N MET A 339 -0.80 -22.38 19.47
CA MET A 339 -2.18 -21.94 19.20
C MET A 339 -3.26 -22.85 19.83
N GLN A 340 -4.26 -22.23 20.48
CA GLN A 340 -5.46 -22.92 21.00
C GLN A 340 -6.77 -22.30 20.48
N PRO A 341 -7.63 -23.07 19.77
CA PRO A 341 -7.41 -24.45 19.30
C PRO A 341 -6.23 -24.55 18.32
N ALA A 342 -5.71 -25.75 18.07
CA ALA A 342 -4.61 -25.93 17.11
C ALA A 342 -5.01 -25.62 15.65
N ALA A 343 -6.30 -25.74 15.32
CA ALA A 343 -6.83 -25.40 14.00
C ALA A 343 -7.15 -23.90 13.90
N LEU A 344 -6.42 -23.16 13.05
CA LEU A 344 -6.80 -21.82 12.65
C LEU A 344 -8.08 -21.90 11.80
N MET A 345 -9.17 -21.31 12.29
CA MET A 345 -10.47 -21.32 11.60
C MET A 345 -10.53 -20.25 10.50
N HIS A 346 -9.63 -20.36 9.51
CA HIS A 346 -9.55 -19.50 8.35
C HIS A 346 -9.16 -20.30 7.10
N GLY A 347 -9.74 -19.98 5.95
CA GLY A 347 -9.51 -20.72 4.71
C GLY A 347 -10.22 -20.08 3.51
N PRO A 348 -9.57 -19.15 2.80
CA PRO A 348 -10.13 -18.54 1.58
C PRO A 348 -10.43 -19.57 0.49
N THR A 349 -11.49 -19.36 -0.31
CA THR A 349 -11.84 -20.27 -1.42
C THR A 349 -10.69 -20.48 -2.40
N PHE A 350 -9.95 -19.41 -2.70
CA PHE A 350 -8.77 -19.42 -3.58
C PHE A 350 -7.44 -19.53 -2.81
N MET A 351 -7.46 -20.04 -1.58
CA MET A 351 -6.25 -20.34 -0.79
C MET A 351 -5.26 -21.14 -1.65
N ALA A 352 -4.01 -20.67 -1.69
CA ALA A 352 -2.93 -21.25 -2.48
C ALA A 352 -3.29 -21.52 -3.96
N ASN A 353 -4.05 -20.62 -4.62
CA ASN A 353 -4.46 -20.81 -6.02
C ASN A 353 -3.28 -21.28 -6.92
N PRO A 354 -3.41 -22.41 -7.68
CA PRO A 354 -2.30 -23.00 -8.42
C PRO A 354 -1.59 -22.04 -9.38
N LEU A 355 -2.35 -21.22 -10.12
CA LEU A 355 -1.82 -20.24 -11.07
C LEU A 355 -1.01 -19.14 -10.34
N ALA A 356 -1.59 -18.59 -9.27
CA ALA A 356 -0.93 -17.59 -8.44
C ALA A 356 0.36 -18.14 -7.79
N CYS A 357 0.30 -19.35 -7.25
CA CYS A 357 1.45 -20.00 -6.64
C CYS A 357 2.55 -20.34 -7.66
N ALA A 358 2.21 -20.70 -8.91
CA ALA A 358 3.20 -20.98 -9.94
C ALA A 358 3.96 -19.71 -10.36
N VAL A 359 3.24 -18.60 -10.55
CA VAL A 359 3.87 -17.31 -10.89
C VAL A 359 4.68 -16.75 -9.71
N ALA A 360 4.18 -16.87 -8.48
CA ALA A 360 4.92 -16.49 -7.29
C ALA A 360 6.15 -17.40 -7.04
N ALA A 361 6.08 -18.70 -7.37
CA ALA A 361 7.25 -19.59 -7.30
C ALA A 361 8.34 -19.13 -8.27
N GLU A 362 7.98 -18.73 -9.50
CA GLU A 362 8.94 -18.19 -10.46
C GLU A 362 9.49 -16.82 -10.03
N ALA A 363 8.64 -15.91 -9.54
CA ALA A 363 9.05 -14.60 -9.04
C ALA A 363 10.00 -14.72 -7.82
N THR A 364 9.68 -15.61 -6.87
CA THR A 364 10.55 -15.86 -5.70
C THR A 364 11.85 -16.58 -6.09
N ALA A 365 11.85 -17.43 -7.12
CA ALA A 365 13.09 -17.96 -7.69
C ALA A 365 13.98 -16.85 -8.28
N MET A 366 13.40 -15.92 -9.03
CA MET A 366 14.13 -14.73 -9.54
C MET A 366 14.68 -13.84 -8.40
N ILE A 367 14.00 -13.74 -7.25
CA ILE A 367 14.57 -13.08 -6.05
C ILE A 367 15.75 -13.88 -5.47
N ARG A 368 15.65 -15.22 -5.41
CA ARG A 368 16.75 -16.11 -4.95
C ARG A 368 17.99 -16.05 -5.85
N GLU A 369 17.82 -15.81 -7.15
CA GLU A 369 18.91 -15.62 -8.11
C GLU A 369 19.71 -14.32 -7.89
N GLY A 370 19.13 -13.32 -7.21
CA GLY A 370 19.87 -12.17 -6.68
C GLY A 370 20.25 -11.07 -7.67
N ALA A 371 19.95 -11.20 -8.97
CA ALA A 371 20.28 -10.20 -10.00
C ALA A 371 19.75 -8.78 -9.67
N TRP A 372 18.56 -8.72 -9.05
CA TRP A 372 17.92 -7.49 -8.59
C TRP A 372 18.79 -6.65 -7.64
N ARG A 373 19.79 -7.22 -6.95
CA ARG A 373 20.62 -6.49 -5.98
C ARG A 373 21.45 -5.39 -6.64
N SER A 374 22.05 -5.68 -7.80
CA SER A 374 22.76 -4.67 -8.60
C SER A 374 21.82 -3.61 -9.16
N ASP A 375 20.61 -4.00 -9.56
CA ASP A 375 19.60 -3.08 -10.08
C ASP A 375 19.06 -2.13 -9.02
N VAL A 376 18.69 -2.64 -7.84
CA VAL A 376 18.18 -1.81 -6.74
C VAL A 376 19.25 -0.83 -6.23
N ALA A 377 20.52 -1.24 -6.17
CA ALA A 377 21.62 -0.33 -5.81
C ALA A 377 21.89 0.75 -6.89
N ARG A 378 21.72 0.41 -8.17
CA ARG A 378 21.77 1.36 -9.30
C ARG A 378 20.60 2.34 -9.26
N ILE A 379 19.39 1.86 -9.00
CA ILE A 379 18.18 2.67 -8.80
C ILE A 379 18.35 3.61 -7.62
N GLU A 380 18.81 3.13 -6.46
CA GLU A 380 19.08 3.97 -5.28
C GLU A 380 20.06 5.09 -5.62
N SER A 381 21.16 4.76 -6.32
CA SER A 381 22.16 5.74 -6.76
C SER A 381 21.58 6.80 -7.70
N ALA A 382 20.74 6.40 -8.65
CA ALA A 382 20.07 7.29 -9.60
C ALA A 382 19.02 8.19 -8.91
N LEU A 383 18.21 7.62 -8.02
CA LEU A 383 17.21 8.37 -7.23
C LEU A 383 17.88 9.36 -6.27
N VAL A 384 18.99 8.97 -5.61
CA VAL A 384 19.81 9.87 -4.80
C VAL A 384 20.32 11.05 -5.65
N ALA A 385 20.91 10.78 -6.81
CA ALA A 385 21.46 11.82 -7.69
C ALA A 385 20.38 12.74 -8.29
N GLY A 386 19.23 12.19 -8.68
CA GLY A 386 18.15 12.92 -9.34
C GLY A 386 17.19 13.65 -8.39
N LEU A 387 16.97 13.13 -7.18
CA LEU A 387 15.99 13.70 -6.24
C LEU A 387 16.61 14.57 -5.14
N HIS A 388 17.79 14.25 -4.59
CA HIS A 388 18.37 15.07 -3.50
C HIS A 388 18.54 16.57 -3.85
N PRO A 389 18.84 16.98 -5.11
CA PRO A 389 18.85 18.40 -5.49
C PRO A 389 17.50 19.12 -5.40
N LEU A 390 16.40 18.40 -5.12
CA LEU A 390 15.08 18.98 -4.90
C LEU A 390 14.87 19.47 -3.46
N ARG A 391 15.75 19.14 -2.50
CA ARG A 391 15.67 19.65 -1.11
C ARG A 391 15.73 21.18 -1.03
N ASP A 392 16.43 21.82 -1.97
CA ASP A 392 16.58 23.28 -2.04
C ASP A 392 15.46 23.97 -2.85
N LYS A 393 14.42 23.24 -3.28
CA LYS A 393 13.30 23.78 -4.07
C LYS A 393 12.18 24.33 -3.16
N PRO A 394 11.59 25.51 -3.48
CA PRO A 394 10.44 26.02 -2.73
C PRO A 394 9.25 25.05 -2.75
N GLY A 395 8.66 24.81 -1.57
CA GLY A 395 7.53 23.89 -1.42
C GLY A 395 7.92 22.46 -1.05
N VAL A 396 9.21 22.14 -0.86
CA VAL A 396 9.71 20.83 -0.44
C VAL A 396 10.12 20.85 1.04
N ALA A 397 9.55 19.94 1.82
CA ALA A 397 9.83 19.75 3.24
C ALA A 397 10.96 18.73 3.49
N ASP A 398 11.03 17.65 2.69
CA ASP A 398 12.08 16.63 2.76
C ASP A 398 12.26 15.91 1.42
N VAL A 399 13.45 15.31 1.21
CA VAL A 399 13.69 14.32 0.17
C VAL A 399 14.45 13.15 0.77
N ARG A 400 13.96 11.93 0.57
CA ARG A 400 14.54 10.70 1.12
C ARG A 400 14.50 9.55 0.11
N VAL A 401 15.53 8.71 0.14
CA VAL A 401 15.70 7.54 -0.75
C VAL A 401 16.13 6.34 0.10
N LEU A 402 15.63 5.14 -0.24
CA LEU A 402 16.09 3.86 0.30
C LEU A 402 15.83 2.75 -0.71
N GLY A 403 16.88 2.16 -1.25
CA GLY A 403 16.78 1.16 -2.32
C GLY A 403 15.97 1.69 -3.51
N ALA A 404 14.99 0.90 -3.96
CA ALA A 404 14.08 1.26 -5.04
C ALA A 404 12.81 1.97 -4.51
N ILE A 405 13.03 2.95 -3.62
CA ILE A 405 12.03 3.89 -3.08
C ILE A 405 12.65 5.30 -3.09
N GLY A 406 12.03 6.24 -3.81
CA GLY A 406 12.44 7.65 -3.82
C GLY A 406 11.26 8.57 -3.50
N VAL A 407 11.44 9.53 -2.60
CA VAL A 407 10.35 10.33 -2.02
C VAL A 407 10.75 11.80 -1.97
N VAL A 408 9.87 12.67 -2.45
CA VAL A 408 9.87 14.11 -2.18
C VAL A 408 8.59 14.43 -1.41
N GLU A 409 8.75 14.95 -0.19
CA GLU A 409 7.65 15.40 0.66
C GLU A 409 7.48 16.91 0.49
N MET A 410 6.28 17.35 0.09
CA MET A 410 5.94 18.75 -0.12
C MET A 410 5.47 19.42 1.18
N ASP A 411 5.57 20.74 1.28
CA ASP A 411 5.08 21.52 2.44
C ASP A 411 3.55 21.40 2.64
N ALA A 412 2.79 21.15 1.56
CA ALA A 412 1.35 21.03 1.53
C ALA A 412 0.90 19.88 0.60
N ASP A 413 -0.38 19.49 0.67
CA ASP A 413 -0.93 18.41 -0.15
C ASP A 413 -0.79 18.69 -1.66
N VAL A 414 -0.49 17.63 -2.41
CA VAL A 414 -0.25 17.67 -3.85
C VAL A 414 -1.59 17.72 -4.59
N ASP A 415 -1.75 18.72 -5.47
CA ASP A 415 -2.85 18.73 -6.44
C ASP A 415 -2.69 17.54 -7.40
N MET A 416 -3.50 16.51 -7.18
CA MET A 416 -3.44 15.25 -7.93
C MET A 416 -3.71 15.41 -9.42
N ALA A 417 -4.50 16.41 -9.84
CA ALA A 417 -4.78 16.66 -11.25
C ALA A 417 -3.57 17.31 -11.93
N GLN A 418 -2.98 18.33 -11.30
CA GLN A 418 -1.76 18.98 -11.77
C GLN A 418 -0.57 18.03 -11.78
N ALA A 419 -0.38 17.24 -10.71
CA ALA A 419 0.72 16.29 -10.62
C ALA A 419 0.61 15.16 -11.65
N THR A 420 -0.60 14.61 -11.87
CA THR A 420 -0.83 13.60 -12.92
C THR A 420 -0.54 14.19 -14.31
N ALA A 421 -0.99 15.42 -14.58
CA ALA A 421 -0.72 16.10 -15.86
C ALA A 421 0.79 16.37 -16.06
N ALA A 422 1.50 16.81 -15.01
CA ALA A 422 2.94 17.06 -15.04
C ALA A 422 3.72 15.77 -15.33
N ALA A 423 3.41 14.66 -14.64
CA ALA A 423 4.06 13.36 -14.85
C ALA A 423 3.84 12.82 -16.27
N LEU A 424 2.58 12.81 -16.74
CA LEU A 424 2.24 12.35 -18.09
C LEU A 424 2.91 13.21 -19.18
N SER A 425 3.01 14.53 -18.95
CA SER A 425 3.73 15.45 -19.86
C SER A 425 5.26 15.29 -19.86
N ALA A 426 5.80 14.42 -18.99
CA ALA A 426 7.18 13.95 -18.96
C ALA A 426 7.31 12.45 -19.35
N GLY A 427 6.22 11.80 -19.75
CA GLY A 427 6.23 10.38 -20.17
C GLY A 427 6.23 9.38 -19.01
N VAL A 428 5.76 9.75 -17.82
CA VAL A 428 5.78 8.89 -16.63
C VAL A 428 4.39 8.83 -15.98
N TRP A 429 3.97 7.64 -15.58
CA TRP A 429 2.86 7.44 -14.65
C TRP A 429 3.37 7.54 -13.21
N LEU A 430 2.90 8.55 -12.48
CA LEU A 430 3.14 8.71 -11.04
C LEU A 430 1.81 8.86 -10.31
N ARG A 431 1.72 8.32 -9.10
CA ARG A 431 0.54 8.42 -8.23
C ARG A 431 0.92 8.91 -6.82
N PRO A 432 1.12 10.23 -6.65
CA PRO A 432 1.26 10.85 -5.32
C PRO A 432 0.08 10.56 -4.39
N PHE A 433 0.25 10.81 -3.09
CA PHE A 433 -0.86 10.90 -2.14
C PHE A 433 -0.54 11.87 -1.00
N GLY A 434 -1.53 12.68 -0.59
CA GLY A 434 -1.31 13.78 0.36
C GLY A 434 -0.13 14.65 -0.06
N ARG A 435 0.82 14.86 0.86
CA ARG A 435 2.06 15.64 0.67
C ARG A 435 3.15 14.92 -0.14
N LEU A 436 2.98 13.66 -0.54
CA LEU A 436 4.09 12.79 -0.99
C LEU A 436 4.12 12.56 -2.50
N VAL A 437 5.12 13.15 -3.16
CA VAL A 437 5.50 12.85 -4.56
C VAL A 437 6.60 11.80 -4.54
N TYR A 438 6.28 10.56 -4.89
CA TYR A 438 7.20 9.43 -4.71
C TYR A 438 7.20 8.47 -5.90
N THR A 439 8.22 7.63 -5.97
CA THR A 439 8.39 6.55 -6.95
C THR A 439 8.88 5.29 -6.26
N MET A 440 8.39 4.15 -6.74
CA MET A 440 8.86 2.80 -6.39
C MET A 440 8.93 2.02 -7.71
N PRO A 441 9.96 2.21 -8.55
CA PRO A 441 9.97 1.75 -9.94
C PRO A 441 10.30 0.25 -10.05
N PRO A 442 10.03 -0.39 -11.19
CA PRO A 442 10.52 -1.73 -11.50
C PRO A 442 12.04 -1.81 -11.40
N TYR A 443 12.57 -2.93 -10.93
CA TYR A 443 14.02 -3.16 -10.81
C TYR A 443 14.69 -3.17 -12.19
N ILE A 444 13.97 -3.61 -13.22
CA ILE A 444 14.43 -3.61 -14.61
C ILE A 444 14.55 -2.19 -15.23
N CYS A 445 14.18 -1.12 -14.51
CA CYS A 445 14.26 0.24 -15.07
C CYS A 445 15.69 0.64 -15.41
N ASN A 446 15.92 1.11 -16.64
CA ASN A 446 17.23 1.55 -17.10
C ASN A 446 17.53 3.01 -16.67
N ASP A 447 18.76 3.47 -16.91
CA ASP A 447 19.21 4.76 -16.38
C ASP A 447 18.50 5.96 -17.04
N ASP A 448 18.14 5.89 -18.32
CA ASP A 448 17.35 6.93 -19.01
C ASP A 448 15.91 6.98 -18.48
N GLU A 449 15.30 5.83 -18.19
CA GLU A 449 13.98 5.73 -17.55
C GLU A 449 13.98 6.30 -16.13
N LEU A 450 15.04 6.04 -15.35
CA LEU A 450 15.21 6.60 -14.01
C LEU A 450 15.43 8.12 -14.03
N ILE A 451 16.18 8.62 -15.02
CA ILE A 451 16.32 10.06 -15.28
C ILE A 451 14.95 10.67 -15.62
N ALA A 452 14.15 10.03 -16.47
CA ALA A 452 12.80 10.50 -16.81
C ALA A 452 11.85 10.51 -15.59
N ILE A 453 11.91 9.49 -14.72
CA ILE A 453 11.17 9.46 -13.45
C ILE A 453 11.58 10.63 -12.54
N CYS A 454 12.87 10.89 -12.36
CA CYS A 454 13.34 12.02 -11.56
C CYS A 454 12.94 13.37 -12.16
N GLN A 455 12.97 13.52 -13.48
CA GLN A 455 12.48 14.73 -14.18
C GLN A 455 10.96 14.92 -14.02
N ALA A 456 10.17 13.85 -14.06
CA ALA A 456 8.73 13.89 -13.81
C ALA A 456 8.44 14.36 -12.38
N ILE A 457 9.15 13.83 -11.37
CA ILE A 457 9.03 14.27 -9.97
C ILE A 457 9.42 15.75 -9.83
N ALA A 458 10.56 16.16 -10.38
CA ALA A 458 11.01 17.56 -10.37
C ALA A 458 9.96 18.50 -11.00
N ARG A 459 9.29 18.08 -12.08
CA ARG A 459 8.23 18.86 -12.73
C ARG A 459 6.95 18.95 -11.90
N ILE A 460 6.60 17.93 -11.11
CA ILE A 460 5.51 18.01 -10.12
C ILE A 460 5.86 19.04 -9.04
N VAL A 461 7.08 18.99 -8.50
CA VAL A 461 7.58 19.95 -7.51
C VAL A 461 7.47 21.39 -8.04
N GLU A 462 7.85 21.62 -9.29
CA GLU A 462 7.81 22.96 -9.91
C GLU A 462 6.39 23.49 -10.15
N VAL A 463 5.40 22.66 -10.52
CA VAL A 463 4.02 23.13 -10.65
C VAL A 463 3.33 23.32 -9.30
N CYS A 464 3.45 22.35 -8.39
CA CYS A 464 2.75 22.39 -7.10
C CYS A 464 3.40 23.34 -6.08
N GLY A 465 4.74 23.38 -5.98
CA GLY A 465 5.46 24.15 -4.97
C GLY A 465 5.31 25.68 -5.09
N THR A 466 5.00 26.19 -6.28
CA THR A 466 4.85 27.65 -6.51
C THR A 466 3.60 28.27 -5.87
N HIS A 467 2.58 27.46 -5.55
CA HIS A 467 1.26 27.98 -5.18
C HIS A 467 1.13 28.47 -3.73
N GLY A 468 2.02 28.04 -2.82
CA GLY A 468 2.03 28.49 -1.42
C GLY A 468 2.14 30.01 -1.25
N THR A 469 2.77 30.71 -2.21
CA THR A 469 2.93 32.18 -2.18
C THR A 469 1.73 32.97 -2.71
N ARG A 470 0.71 32.31 -3.27
CA ARG A 470 -0.57 32.92 -3.68
C ARG A 470 -1.65 32.75 -2.61
N GLY A 471 -1.81 31.54 -2.06
CA GLY A 471 -2.87 31.22 -1.09
C GLY A 471 -2.93 32.22 0.08
N ILE A 472 -1.77 32.56 0.66
CA ILE A 472 -1.67 33.52 1.77
C ILE A 472 -2.26 34.89 1.39
N ARG A 473 -1.95 35.41 0.19
CA ARG A 473 -2.41 36.75 -0.24
C ARG A 473 -3.91 36.79 -0.52
N ASP A 474 -4.46 35.73 -1.11
CA ASP A 474 -5.90 35.62 -1.37
C ASP A 474 -6.68 35.44 -0.05
N THR A 475 -6.09 34.79 0.96
CA THR A 475 -6.68 34.69 2.31
C THR A 475 -6.66 36.02 3.05
N GLU A 476 -5.56 36.78 2.99
CA GLU A 476 -5.50 38.15 3.54
C GLU A 476 -6.53 39.06 2.85
N ALA A 477 -6.57 39.08 1.52
CA ALA A 477 -7.50 39.92 0.75
C ALA A 477 -8.99 39.60 1.04
N ARG A 478 -9.35 38.33 1.18
CA ARG A 478 -10.70 37.91 1.58
C ARG A 478 -11.03 38.31 3.02
N THR A 479 -10.06 38.23 3.93
CA THR A 479 -10.25 38.64 5.33
C THR A 479 -10.53 40.14 5.43
N THR A 480 -9.80 40.98 4.68
CA THR A 480 -10.04 42.44 4.64
C THR A 480 -11.45 42.79 4.16
N GLN A 481 -11.93 42.18 3.07
CA GLN A 481 -13.28 42.44 2.54
C GLN A 481 -14.41 42.04 3.51
N LEU A 482 -14.24 40.95 4.27
CA LEU A 482 -15.20 40.53 5.29
C LEU A 482 -15.27 41.51 6.48
N THR A 483 -14.14 42.11 6.88
CA THR A 483 -14.12 43.12 7.95
C THR A 483 -14.81 44.44 7.57
N GLU A 484 -14.64 44.92 6.34
CA GLU A 484 -15.30 46.17 5.89
C GLU A 484 -16.82 46.01 5.74
N THR A 485 -17.29 44.84 5.28
CA THR A 485 -18.71 44.59 5.02
C THR A 485 -19.57 44.54 6.30
N THR A 486 -18.97 44.18 7.44
CA THR A 486 -19.70 43.90 8.68
C THR A 486 -20.00 45.17 9.51
N THR A 487 -19.24 46.25 9.32
CA THR A 487 -19.38 47.49 10.11
C THR A 487 -20.51 48.42 9.63
N ALA A 488 -21.16 48.14 8.51
CA ALA A 488 -22.15 49.01 7.89
C ALA A 488 -23.60 48.86 8.41
N THR A 489 -23.95 47.80 9.14
CA THR A 489 -25.35 47.30 9.20
C THR A 489 -25.97 47.25 10.61
N THR A 490 -25.52 48.06 11.56
CA THR A 490 -26.19 48.23 12.87
C THR A 490 -26.26 49.69 13.32
N SER A 491 -27.29 50.42 12.89
CA SER A 491 -27.59 51.77 13.40
C SER A 491 -29.09 52.11 13.27
N SER A 492 -29.67 52.64 14.36
CA SER A 492 -31.11 52.96 14.54
C SER A 492 -32.06 51.72 14.56
N THR A 493 -33.19 51.70 15.28
CA THR A 493 -33.92 52.75 16.03
C THR A 493 -34.30 52.33 17.47
N ARG A 494 -34.64 53.32 18.31
CA ARG A 494 -35.37 53.16 19.59
C ARG A 494 -36.90 53.11 19.32
N THR A 495 -37.83 52.81 20.24
CA THR A 495 -37.77 52.68 21.72
C THR A 495 -38.60 51.42 22.17
N THR A 496 -39.34 51.24 23.28
CA THR A 496 -39.97 52.11 24.31
C THR A 496 -40.15 51.33 25.65
N ALA A 497 -40.89 51.87 26.62
CA ALA A 497 -41.23 51.25 27.91
C ALA A 497 -42.51 50.37 27.80
N THR A 498 -42.97 49.57 28.77
CA THR A 498 -42.87 49.65 30.25
C THR A 498 -42.64 48.28 30.96
N ALA A 499 -42.26 48.33 32.23
CA ALA A 499 -41.98 47.18 33.13
C ALA A 499 -42.95 47.19 34.35
N PRO A 500 -42.68 46.56 35.52
CA PRO A 500 -41.92 45.34 35.85
C PRO A 500 -42.67 44.36 36.81
N THR A 501 -42.20 43.11 36.96
CA THR A 501 -42.21 42.35 38.24
C THR A 501 -41.23 41.16 38.25
N THR A 502 -40.34 41.13 39.24
CA THR A 502 -39.73 39.93 39.87
C THR A 502 -40.55 39.57 41.14
N PRO A 503 -40.31 38.47 41.89
CA PRO A 503 -39.22 37.48 41.91
C PRO A 503 -39.73 36.06 41.48
N GLU A 504 -39.22 34.87 41.85
CA GLU A 504 -38.34 34.41 42.94
C GLU A 504 -37.73 33.00 42.64
N GLU A 505 -37.00 32.45 43.63
CA GLU A 505 -36.58 31.06 43.92
C GLU A 505 -37.28 29.88 43.17
N THR A 506 -36.72 28.67 42.99
CA THR A 506 -35.59 27.94 43.65
C THR A 506 -35.12 26.74 42.80
N ALA A 507 -34.05 26.06 43.26
CA ALA A 507 -33.58 24.70 42.93
C ALA A 507 -32.83 24.50 41.60
#